data_AF-A0AA40AMC4-F1
#
_entry.id   AF-A0AA40AMC4-F1
#
_cell.length_a   1.000
_cell.length_b   1.000
_cell.length_c   1.000
_cell.angle_alpha   90.00
_cell.angle_beta   90.00
_cell.angle_gamma   90.00
#
_symmetry.space_group_name_H-M   'P 1'
#
loop_
_entity.id
_entity.type
_entity.pdbx_description
1 polymer ?
#
loop_
_entity_poly.entity_id
_entity_poly.type
_entity_poly.pdbx_seq_one_letter_code
_entity_poly.pdbx_strand_id
1 'polypeptide(L)'
;LEHVETAPSDTNITALTPNGAIDGMLSGTPSFVRLPGSKMFSQVYTAKLDRPLVPGDCGSWVRNAVTKKLFGHFIAGSTTTGLVLLMPAAKVFSQA
;
A
#
# COMPACT_ATOMS: atom_id res chain seq x y z
N LEU A 1 8.11 -9.20 12.84
CA LEU A 1 6.77 -8.70 12.45
C LEU A 1 6.23 -7.60 13.37
N GLU A 2 6.87 -7.28 14.50
CA GLU A 2 6.38 -6.29 15.47
C GLU A 2 6.05 -4.90 14.87
N HIS A 3 6.79 -4.49 13.84
CA HIS A 3 6.64 -3.21 13.14
C HIS A 3 5.77 -3.28 11.87
N VAL A 4 5.05 -4.38 11.65
CA VAL A 4 4.27 -4.65 10.44
C VAL A 4 2.81 -4.89 10.83
N GLU A 5 1.89 -4.29 10.06
CA GLU A 5 0.47 -4.60 10.18
C GLU A 5 0.18 -5.94 9.50
N THR A 6 -0.51 -6.84 10.20
CA THR A 6 -0.78 -8.21 9.72
C THR A 6 -2.05 -8.32 8.89
N ALA A 7 -2.93 -7.32 8.97
CA ALA A 7 -4.21 -7.28 8.27
C ALA A 7 -4.55 -5.83 7.86
N PRO A 8 -5.38 -5.63 6.81
CA PRO A 8 -5.88 -4.31 6.47
C PRO A 8 -6.95 -3.87 7.48
N SER A 9 -7.12 -2.56 7.63
CA SER A 9 -8.21 -1.94 8.37
C SER A 9 -8.56 -0.60 7.74
N ASP A 10 -9.81 -0.15 7.88
CA ASP A 10 -10.19 1.19 7.46
C ASP A 10 -9.50 2.20 8.38
N THR A 11 -8.43 2.82 7.89
CA THR A 11 -7.58 3.67 8.72
C THR A 11 -6.80 4.68 7.91
N ASN A 12 -6.38 5.75 8.59
CA ASN A 12 -5.52 6.76 8.01
C ASN A 12 -4.12 6.21 7.85
N ILE A 13 -3.52 6.53 6.71
CA ILE A 13 -2.18 6.14 6.35
C ILE A 13 -1.33 7.35 6.00
N THR A 14 -0.02 7.18 6.15
CA THR A 14 0.97 8.08 5.60
C THR A 14 1.92 7.28 4.70
N ALA A 15 2.04 7.71 3.46
CA ALA A 15 2.98 7.18 2.48
C ALA A 15 4.22 8.06 2.42
N LEU A 16 5.40 7.45 2.56
CA LEU A 16 6.67 8.17 2.47
C LEU A 16 7.23 8.04 1.06
N THR A 17 7.08 9.10 0.27
CA THR A 17 7.55 9.16 -1.12
C THR A 17 8.83 9.99 -1.24
N PRO A 18 9.58 9.88 -2.35
CA PRO A 18 10.74 10.74 -2.60
C PRO A 18 10.43 12.25 -2.57
N ASN A 19 9.19 12.62 -2.89
CA ASN A 19 8.73 14.02 -2.94
C ASN A 19 8.00 14.45 -1.66
N GLY A 20 8.13 13.69 -0.56
CA GLY A 20 7.52 13.99 0.73
C GLY A 20 6.44 13.00 1.15
N ALA A 21 5.87 13.26 2.33
CA ALA A 21 4.79 12.45 2.86
C ALA A 21 3.47 12.75 2.15
N ILE A 22 2.66 11.72 1.91
CA ILE A 22 1.30 11.83 1.40
C ILE A 22 0.38 11.10 2.37
N ASP A 23 -0.65 11.77 2.85
CA ASP A 23 -1.68 11.14 3.67
C ASP A 23 -2.80 10.54 2.80
N GLY A 24 -3.61 9.70 3.43
CA GLY A 24 -4.77 9.09 2.79
C GLY A 24 -5.47 8.08 3.69
N MET A 25 -6.36 7.30 3.09
CA MET A 25 -7.15 6.28 3.78
C MET A 25 -6.98 4.91 3.11
N LEU A 26 -6.58 3.91 3.89
CA LEU A 26 -6.58 2.50 3.49
C LEU A 26 -7.99 1.94 3.63
N SER A 27 -8.40 1.07 2.71
CA SER A 27 -9.58 0.25 2.89
C SER A 27 -9.26 -1.00 3.69
N GLY A 28 -10.10 -1.33 4.67
CA GLY A 28 -10.09 -2.60 5.40
C GLY A 28 -10.52 -3.79 4.54
N THR A 29 -11.03 -3.57 3.33
CA THR A 29 -11.44 -4.65 2.42
C THR A 29 -10.26 -5.04 1.52
N PRO A 30 -9.76 -6.29 1.61
CA PRO A 30 -8.69 -6.76 0.74
C PRO A 30 -9.15 -6.82 -0.72
N SER A 31 -8.23 -6.58 -1.64
CA SER A 31 -8.42 -6.75 -3.07
C SER A 31 -7.44 -7.80 -3.61
N PHE A 32 -7.65 -8.26 -4.82
CA PHE A 32 -6.81 -9.29 -5.44
C PHE A 32 -6.38 -8.86 -6.83
N VAL A 33 -5.09 -9.00 -7.13
CA VAL A 33 -4.54 -8.75 -8.46
C VAL A 33 -3.88 -10.00 -9.02
N ARG A 34 -3.99 -10.17 -10.33
CA ARG A 34 -3.20 -11.14 -11.08
C ARG A 34 -2.11 -10.39 -11.83
N LEU A 35 -0.87 -10.54 -11.38
CA LEU A 35 0.27 -9.90 -12.01
C LEU A 35 0.52 -10.46 -13.42
N PRO A 36 1.10 -9.67 -14.34
CA PRO A 36 1.47 -10.16 -15.67
C PRO A 36 2.31 -11.44 -15.58
N GLY A 37 1.92 -12.47 -16.34
CA GLY A 37 2.60 -13.77 -16.35
C GLY A 37 2.28 -14.70 -15.18
N SER A 38 1.56 -14.24 -14.13
CA SER A 38 1.18 -15.08 -12.99
C SER A 38 -0.12 -15.85 -13.26
N LYS A 39 -0.16 -17.12 -12.86
CA LYS A 39 -1.39 -17.93 -12.78
C LYS A 39 -2.15 -17.74 -11.45
N MET A 40 -1.52 -17.08 -10.47
CA MET A 40 -2.05 -16.91 -9.12
C MET A 40 -2.48 -15.47 -8.87
N PHE A 41 -3.59 -15.32 -8.15
CA PHE A 41 -4.01 -14.05 -7.58
C PHE A 41 -3.22 -13.76 -6.31
N SER A 42 -2.79 -12.51 -6.15
CA SER A 42 -2.16 -12.01 -4.96
C SER A 42 -3.10 -11.04 -4.26
N GLN A 43 -3.38 -11.32 -2.99
CA GLN A 43 -4.03 -10.36 -2.12
C GLN A 43 -3.17 -9.08 -2.02
N VAL A 44 -3.84 -7.95 -2.15
CA VAL A 44 -3.31 -6.59 -2.04
C VAL A 44 -4.28 -5.73 -1.23
N TYR A 45 -3.81 -4.60 -0.74
CA TYR A 45 -4.67 -3.60 -0.12
C TYR A 45 -4.90 -2.44 -1.08
N THR A 46 -5.98 -1.70 -0.85
CA THR A 46 -6.30 -0.49 -1.62
C THR A 46 -6.27 0.71 -0.69
N ALA A 47 -5.83 1.85 -1.22
CA ALA A 47 -5.95 3.12 -0.52
C ALA A 47 -6.32 4.24 -1.47
N LYS A 48 -6.91 5.30 -0.91
CA LYS A 48 -7.12 6.58 -1.57
C LYS A 48 -6.19 7.60 -0.93
N LEU A 49 -5.29 8.17 -1.73
CA LEU A 49 -4.38 9.22 -1.30
C LEU A 49 -5.00 10.60 -1.53
N ASP A 50 -4.56 11.58 -0.75
CA ASP A 50 -5.02 12.97 -0.83
C ASP A 50 -4.54 13.69 -2.09
N ARG A 51 -3.53 13.13 -2.78
CA ARG A 51 -3.10 13.55 -4.12
C ARG A 51 -2.88 12.35 -5.06
N PRO A 52 -2.93 12.57 -6.38
CA PRO A 52 -2.50 11.56 -7.33
C PRO A 52 -1.02 11.17 -7.17
N LEU A 53 -0.69 9.94 -7.57
CA LEU A 53 0.71 9.49 -7.65
C LEU A 53 1.43 10.15 -8.82
N VAL A 54 2.73 10.39 -8.63
CA VAL A 54 3.64 10.82 -9.70
C VAL A 54 4.67 9.73 -10.01
N PRO A 55 5.26 9.70 -11.23
CA PRO A 55 6.38 8.82 -11.52
C PRO A 55 7.47 8.92 -10.45
N GLY A 56 7.93 7.78 -9.94
CA GLY A 56 8.88 7.69 -8.83
C GLY A 56 8.25 7.38 -7.47
N ASP A 57 6.93 7.52 -7.29
CA ASP A 57 6.26 7.17 -6.02
C ASP A 57 6.13 5.64 -5.82
N CYS A 58 6.32 4.82 -6.87
CA CYS A 58 6.26 3.35 -6.76
C CYS A 58 7.26 2.81 -5.73
N GLY A 59 6.86 1.76 -4.99
CA GLY A 59 7.69 1.17 -3.94
C GLY A 59 7.72 1.96 -2.62
N SER A 60 7.13 3.16 -2.57
CA SER A 60 7.02 3.94 -1.34
C SER A 60 6.32 3.16 -0.23
N TRP A 61 6.84 3.30 0.98
CA TRP A 61 6.29 2.63 2.16
C TRP A 61 5.03 3.32 2.64
N VAL A 62 4.05 2.50 3.03
CA VAL A 62 2.78 2.95 3.58
C VAL A 62 2.66 2.49 5.01
N ARG A 63 2.48 3.45 5.91
CA ARG A 63 2.36 3.20 7.34
C ARG A 63 1.03 3.65 7.88
N ASN A 64 0.57 2.96 8.92
CA ASN A 64 -0.51 3.43 9.76
C ASN A 64 -0.15 4.81 10.34
N ALA A 65 -1.04 5.79 10.18
CA ALA A 65 -0.77 7.15 10.63
C ALA A 65 -0.62 7.25 12.16
N VAL A 66 -1.23 6.35 12.92
CA VAL A 66 -1.19 6.30 14.39
C VAL A 66 -0.09 5.37 14.89
N THR A 67 -0.15 4.08 14.53
CA THR A 67 0.77 3.06 15.08
C THR A 67 2.17 3.11 14.46
N LYS A 68 2.31 3.81 13.32
CA LYS A 68 3.52 3.87 12.49
C LYS A 68 3.99 2.52 11.94
N LYS A 69 3.21 1.45 12.15
CA LYS A 69 3.49 0.12 11.59
C LYS A 69 3.30 0.12 10.08
N LEU A 70 4.10 -0.71 9.41
CA LEU A 70 4.13 -0.82 7.96
C LEU A 70 2.99 -1.72 7.46
N PHE A 71 2.12 -1.18 6.61
CA PHE A 71 1.15 -1.98 5.86
C PHE A 71 1.81 -2.66 4.67
N GLY A 72 2.66 -1.95 3.94
CA GLY A 72 3.17 -2.42 2.67
C GLY A 72 3.86 -1.35 1.84
N HIS A 73 3.94 -1.62 0.54
CA HIS A 73 4.48 -0.67 -0.44
C HIS A 73 3.58 -0.59 -1.68
N PHE A 74 3.61 0.55 -2.37
CA PHE A 74 2.86 0.73 -3.61
C PHE A 74 3.41 -0.15 -4.74
N ILE A 75 2.52 -0.86 -5.43
CA ILE A 75 2.83 -1.63 -6.64
C ILE A 75 2.20 -1.05 -7.90
N ALA A 76 1.13 -0.29 -7.76
CA ALA A 76 0.41 0.37 -8.84
C ALA A 76 -0.47 1.48 -8.26
N GLY A 77 -0.84 2.44 -9.09
CA GLY A 77 -1.83 3.44 -8.72
C GLY A 77 -2.16 4.37 -9.88
N SER A 78 -3.21 5.17 -9.66
CA SER A 78 -3.75 6.09 -10.64
C SER A 78 -3.10 7.47 -10.49
N THR A 79 -2.56 7.98 -11.59
CA THR A 79 -1.96 9.33 -11.69
C THR A 79 -3.01 10.45 -11.79
N THR A 80 -4.30 10.10 -11.79
CA THR A 80 -5.40 11.07 -11.85
C THR A 80 -6.28 11.03 -10.60
N THR A 81 -6.48 9.85 -10.02
CA THR A 81 -7.41 9.68 -8.90
C THR A 81 -6.72 9.49 -7.56
N GLY A 82 -5.42 9.13 -7.50
CA GLY A 82 -4.78 8.78 -6.22
C GLY A 82 -5.26 7.46 -5.61
N LEU A 83 -6.02 6.64 -6.34
CA LEU A 83 -6.29 5.26 -5.96
C LEU A 83 -5.02 4.42 -6.17
N VAL A 84 -4.63 3.64 -5.16
CA VAL A 84 -3.39 2.86 -5.17
C VAL A 84 -3.60 1.44 -4.69
N LEU A 85 -2.72 0.54 -5.16
CA LEU A 85 -2.63 -0.85 -4.74
C LEU A 85 -1.34 -1.07 -3.97
N LEU A 86 -1.45 -1.76 -2.83
CA LEU A 86 -0.36 -2.01 -1.92
C LEU A 86 -0.10 -3.51 -1.80
N MET A 87 1.16 -3.92 -1.93
CA MET A 87 1.56 -5.27 -1.55
C MET A 87 1.77 -5.34 -0.03
N PRO A 88 1.10 -6.26 0.70
CA PRO A 88 1.23 -6.34 2.15
C PRO A 88 2.65 -6.71 2.58
N ALA A 89 3.23 -5.92 3.48
CA ALA A 89 4.57 -6.18 4.02
C ALA A 89 4.64 -7.53 4.75
N ALA A 90 3.58 -7.92 5.46
CA ALA A 90 3.49 -9.21 6.13
C ALA A 90 3.70 -10.39 5.15
N LYS A 91 3.16 -10.27 3.93
CA LYS A 91 3.31 -11.27 2.87
C LYS A 91 4.70 -11.25 2.24
N VAL A 92 5.27 -10.06 2.03
CA VAL A 92 6.63 -9.92 1.46
C VAL A 92 7.68 -10.52 2.39
N PHE A 93 7.62 -10.19 3.69
CA PHE A 93 8.59 -10.65 4.67
C PHE A 93 8.39 -12.10 5.12
N SER A 94 7.22 -12.71 4.91
CA SER A 94 7.05 -14.14 5.15
C SER A 94 7.66 -15.04 4.07
N GLN A 95 8.11 -14.44 2.96
CA GLN A 95 8.72 -15.16 1.83
C GLN A 95 10.24 -14.94 1.75
N ALA A 96 10.82 -14.21 2.71
CA ALA A 96 12.24 -13.91 2.81
C ALA A 96 12.97 -14.92 3.71
#